data_AF-A0A383AYE0-F1
#
_entry.id   AF-A0A383AYE0-F1
#
_cell.length_a   1.000
_cell.length_b   1.000
_cell.length_c   1.000
_cell.angle_alpha   90.00
_cell.angle_beta   90.00
_cell.angle_gamma   90.00
#
_symmetry.space_group_name_H-M   'P 1'
#
loop_
_entity.id
_entity.type
_entity.pdbx_description
1 polymer ?
#
loop_
_entity_poly.entity_id
_entity_poly.type
_entity_poly.pdbx_seq_one_letter_code
_entity_poly.pdbx_strand_id
1 'polypeptide(L)'
;MVRKEFKIFSITMSLVLLQILGANSFLEASEVQGDRNSGNLPSIQELTEGMQKMDGFLPLYWDEDEGELWMEIPELNQEMIHYVGYGAGLGSNDLGLDRGALRGSRMVKFEKIGRKVLMVQPNYQFRAVTDNPSEIKAVRDAFARSVLWG
;
A
#
# COMPACT_ATOMS: atom_id res chain seq x y z
N MET A 1 17.87 30.87 16.61
CA MET A 1 17.12 31.77 15.70
C MET A 1 17.80 31.75 14.35
N VAL A 2 17.47 30.76 13.52
CA VAL A 2 18.15 30.46 12.25
C VAL A 2 17.25 30.93 11.11
N ARG A 3 17.72 31.92 10.36
CA ARG A 3 17.01 32.50 9.21
C ARG A 3 16.99 31.50 8.06
N LYS A 4 15.81 31.13 7.60
CA LYS A 4 15.59 30.43 6.32
C LYS A 4 15.22 31.48 5.27
N GLU A 5 16.14 31.74 4.34
CA GLU A 5 15.92 32.60 3.18
C GLU A 5 15.03 31.85 2.16
N PHE A 6 13.78 32.28 2.02
CA PHE A 6 12.87 31.87 0.95
C PHE A 6 13.20 32.70 -0.30
N LYS A 7 13.79 32.08 -1.34
CA LYS A 7 13.91 32.73 -2.66
C LYS A 7 12.61 32.58 -3.43
N ILE A 8 11.83 33.66 -3.45
CA ILE A 8 10.65 33.87 -4.29
C ILE A 8 11.14 34.12 -5.72
N PHE A 9 10.75 33.27 -6.67
CA PHE A 9 11.10 33.41 -8.08
C PHE A 9 10.32 34.59 -8.69
N SER A 10 11.06 35.53 -9.25
CA SER A 10 10.62 36.83 -9.76
C SER A 10 9.73 36.71 -11.01
N ILE A 11 8.61 37.45 -10.99
CA ILE A 11 7.68 37.65 -12.10
C ILE A 11 8.17 38.84 -12.94
N THR A 12 8.44 38.63 -14.23
CA THR A 12 8.42 39.59 -15.36
C THR A 12 8.93 38.81 -16.60
N MET A 13 8.47 38.89 -17.84
CA MET A 13 7.86 39.96 -18.63
C MET A 13 7.58 39.35 -20.03
N SER A 14 6.38 39.56 -20.60
CA SER A 14 6.17 40.08 -21.96
C SER A 14 4.79 39.74 -22.51
N LEU A 15 4.09 40.83 -22.79
CA LEU A 15 2.86 40.98 -23.54
C LEU A 15 3.06 40.51 -25.00
N VAL A 16 2.25 39.57 -25.50
CA VAL A 16 2.02 39.41 -26.94
C VAL A 16 0.52 39.28 -27.22
N LEU A 17 0.15 39.95 -28.29
CA LEU A 17 -1.15 40.48 -28.68
C LEU A 17 -2.21 39.43 -28.99
N LEU A 18 -3.44 39.77 -28.59
CA LEU A 18 -4.72 39.20 -28.96
C LEU A 18 -4.95 39.22 -30.49
N GLN A 19 -5.27 38.06 -31.08
CA GLN A 19 -5.97 37.94 -32.35
C GLN A 19 -7.20 37.06 -32.12
N ILE A 20 -8.36 37.69 -32.05
CA ILE A 20 -9.67 37.03 -32.05
C ILE A 20 -10.13 37.01 -33.51
N LEU A 21 -10.28 35.82 -34.11
CA LEU A 21 -11.40 35.49 -35.00
C LEU A 21 -11.33 33.98 -35.31
N GLY A 22 -12.33 33.22 -34.88
CA GLY A 22 -12.45 31.80 -35.21
C GLY A 22 -13.09 31.00 -34.09
N ALA A 23 -14.38 31.23 -33.85
CA ALA A 23 -15.19 30.35 -33.03
C ALA A 23 -15.26 28.96 -33.68
N ASN A 24 -14.57 27.99 -33.08
CA ASN A 24 -14.88 26.57 -33.19
C ASN A 24 -14.52 25.96 -31.84
N SER A 25 -15.50 25.96 -30.94
CA SER A 25 -15.46 25.28 -29.65
C SER A 25 -15.51 23.77 -29.89
N PHE A 26 -14.40 23.18 -30.33
CA PHE A 26 -14.19 21.76 -30.16
C PHE A 26 -13.59 21.55 -28.76
N LEU A 27 -14.39 20.90 -27.91
CA LEU A 27 -13.99 20.40 -26.61
C LEU A 27 -12.85 19.39 -26.80
N GLU A 28 -11.62 19.83 -26.64
CA GLU A 28 -10.51 18.93 -26.30
C GLU A 28 -10.72 18.52 -24.84
N ALA A 29 -11.45 17.42 -24.66
CA ALA A 29 -11.36 16.65 -23.45
C ALA A 29 -9.88 16.26 -23.30
N SER A 30 -9.19 16.83 -22.30
CA SER A 30 -7.88 16.34 -21.92
C SER A 30 -8.07 14.90 -21.47
N GLU A 31 -7.74 13.94 -22.32
CA GLU A 31 -7.45 12.60 -21.84
C GLU A 31 -6.34 12.78 -20.80
N VAL A 32 -6.68 12.59 -19.53
CA VAL A 32 -5.69 12.29 -18.51
C VAL A 32 -5.13 10.94 -18.93
N GLN A 33 -4.13 11.00 -19.82
CA GLN A 33 -3.29 9.89 -20.21
C GLN A 33 -2.44 9.62 -18.98
N GLY A 34 -3.04 8.91 -18.02
CA GLY A 34 -2.34 8.35 -16.89
C GLY A 34 -1.18 7.58 -17.49
N ASP A 35 0.04 8.01 -17.15
CA ASP A 35 1.29 7.45 -17.62
C ASP A 35 1.29 5.95 -17.28
N ARG A 36 0.75 5.15 -18.18
CA ARG A 36 0.94 3.70 -18.21
C ARG A 36 2.29 3.47 -18.84
N ASN A 37 3.33 4.05 -18.25
CA ASN A 37 4.65 3.51 -18.34
C ASN A 37 4.54 2.08 -17.77
N SER A 38 4.37 1.14 -18.70
CA SER A 38 4.78 -0.26 -18.58
C SER A 38 6.32 -0.32 -18.52
N GLY A 39 6.93 0.59 -17.76
CA GLY A 39 8.33 0.57 -17.43
C GLY A 39 8.56 -0.66 -16.58
N ASN A 40 9.65 -1.36 -16.88
CA ASN A 40 10.12 -2.49 -16.12
C ASN A 40 10.12 -2.10 -14.63
N LEU A 41 9.41 -2.85 -13.79
CA LEU A 41 9.45 -2.61 -12.35
C LEU A 41 10.86 -2.96 -11.87
N PRO A 42 11.47 -2.15 -10.99
CA PRO A 42 12.76 -2.52 -10.42
C PRO A 42 12.63 -3.84 -9.66
N SER A 43 13.67 -4.64 -9.71
CA SER A 43 13.78 -5.85 -8.92
C SER A 43 13.80 -5.53 -7.42
N ILE A 44 13.47 -6.51 -6.59
CA ILE A 44 13.58 -6.35 -5.13
C ILE A 44 15.04 -6.01 -4.77
N GLN A 45 16.01 -6.65 -5.42
CA GLN A 45 17.44 -6.42 -5.16
C GLN A 45 17.85 -4.98 -5.44
N GLU A 46 17.38 -4.39 -6.54
CA GLU A 46 17.63 -2.99 -6.88
C GLU A 46 16.91 -2.03 -5.91
N LEU A 47 15.66 -2.34 -5.53
CA LEU A 47 14.90 -1.51 -4.59
C LEU A 47 15.49 -1.53 -3.18
N THR A 48 16.09 -2.64 -2.76
CA THR A 48 16.59 -2.82 -1.40
C THR A 48 18.12 -2.66 -1.31
N GLU A 49 18.75 -2.08 -2.33
CA GLU A 49 20.19 -1.84 -2.31
C GLU A 49 20.56 -0.91 -1.14
N GLY A 50 21.53 -1.31 -0.32
CA GLY A 50 21.95 -0.56 0.87
C GLY A 50 21.06 -0.72 2.10
N MET A 51 19.87 -1.34 1.99
CA MET A 51 19.02 -1.63 3.14
C MET A 51 19.57 -2.79 3.99
N GLN A 52 19.32 -2.76 5.29
CA GLN A 52 19.63 -3.88 6.16
C GLN A 52 18.58 -4.98 6.00
N LYS A 53 18.98 -6.11 5.41
CA LYS A 53 18.12 -7.29 5.31
C LYS A 53 17.98 -8.00 6.67
N MET A 54 16.74 -8.37 6.99
CA MET A 54 16.37 -9.17 8.15
C MET A 54 15.64 -10.42 7.66
N ASP A 55 16.31 -11.57 7.72
CA ASP A 55 15.71 -12.84 7.30
C ASP A 55 14.61 -13.29 8.27
N GLY A 56 13.61 -14.00 7.75
CA GLY A 56 12.45 -14.46 8.52
C GLY A 56 11.43 -15.18 7.64
N PHE A 57 10.24 -15.44 8.20
CA PHE A 57 9.12 -16.03 7.43
C PHE A 57 8.69 -15.13 6.27
N LEU A 58 8.61 -13.83 6.53
CA LEU A 58 8.59 -12.78 5.51
C LEU A 58 9.88 -11.98 5.69
N PRO A 59 10.80 -11.98 4.70
CA PRO A 59 12.01 -11.16 4.78
C PRO A 59 11.64 -9.67 4.89
N LEU A 60 12.34 -8.97 5.76
CA LEU A 60 12.18 -7.53 5.95
C LEU A 60 13.46 -6.80 5.54
N TYR A 61 13.32 -5.56 5.11
CA TYR A 61 14.43 -4.69 4.76
C TYR A 61 14.26 -3.37 5.49
N TRP A 62 15.24 -3.00 6.32
CA TRP A 62 15.25 -1.74 7.04
C TRP A 62 16.03 -0.69 6.24
N ASP A 63 15.34 0.38 5.90
CA ASP A 63 15.92 1.60 5.34
C ASP A 63 16.25 2.55 6.50
N GLU A 64 17.53 2.73 6.80
CA GLU A 64 17.97 3.58 7.90
C GLU A 64 17.85 5.07 7.57
N ASP A 65 17.94 5.43 6.28
CA ASP A 65 17.91 6.82 5.82
C ASP A 65 16.48 7.38 5.87
N GLU A 66 15.49 6.59 5.43
CA GLU A 66 14.07 6.98 5.46
C GLU A 66 13.35 6.52 6.75
N GLY A 67 13.95 5.60 7.52
CA GLY A 67 13.35 5.03 8.72
C GLY A 67 12.15 4.12 8.42
N GLU A 68 12.17 3.47 7.25
CA GLU A 68 11.08 2.64 6.75
C GLU A 68 11.41 1.15 6.81
N LEU A 69 10.38 0.34 7.08
CA LEU A 69 10.48 -1.12 7.05
C LEU A 69 9.73 -1.66 5.84
N TRP A 70 10.48 -2.25 4.92
CA TRP A 70 9.97 -2.91 3.74
C TRP A 70 9.79 -4.40 4.00
N MET A 71 8.78 -5.00 3.38
CA MET A 71 8.44 -6.42 3.52
C MET A 71 8.41 -7.08 2.15
N GLU A 72 9.21 -8.13 1.98
CA GLU A 72 9.14 -9.00 0.82
C GLU A 72 8.02 -10.03 1.00
N ILE A 73 7.27 -10.26 -0.08
CA ILE A 73 6.17 -11.22 -0.15
C ILE A 73 6.58 -12.34 -1.10
N PRO A 74 7.20 -13.43 -0.61
CA PRO A 74 7.73 -14.49 -1.45
C PRO A 74 6.62 -15.35 -2.08
N GLU A 75 5.51 -15.55 -1.37
CA GLU A 75 4.39 -16.38 -1.81
C GLU A 75 3.06 -15.61 -1.71
N LEU A 76 2.31 -15.64 -2.81
CA LEU A 76 0.95 -15.11 -2.86
C LEU A 76 -0.07 -16.19 -2.50
N ASN A 77 -1.22 -15.78 -2.00
CA ASN A 77 -2.35 -16.63 -1.60
C ASN A 77 -2.06 -17.63 -0.46
N GLN A 78 -0.88 -17.57 0.15
CA GLN A 78 -0.57 -18.33 1.36
C GLN A 78 -1.25 -17.67 2.56
N GLU A 79 -2.00 -18.46 3.33
CA GLU A 79 -2.65 -18.01 4.55
C GLU A 79 -1.67 -18.02 5.71
N MET A 80 -1.67 -16.94 6.49
CA MET A 80 -0.80 -16.74 7.63
C MET A 80 -1.54 -16.02 8.76
N ILE A 81 -1.10 -16.26 10.00
CA ILE A 81 -1.68 -15.59 11.17
C ILE A 81 -0.95 -14.26 11.38
N HIS A 82 -1.71 -13.16 11.31
CA HIS A 82 -1.24 -11.83 11.61
C HIS A 82 -1.67 -11.41 13.02
N TYR A 83 -0.70 -11.29 13.92
CA TYR A 83 -0.90 -10.74 15.25
C TYR A 83 -0.63 -9.24 15.27
N VAL A 84 -1.43 -8.52 16.04
CA VAL A 84 -1.16 -7.13 16.40
C VAL A 84 -0.81 -7.08 17.87
N GLY A 85 0.16 -6.27 18.25
CA GLY A 85 0.53 -6.08 19.65
C GLY A 85 1.24 -4.76 19.89
N TYR A 86 1.54 -4.49 21.15
CA TYR A 86 2.25 -3.29 21.57
C TYR A 86 3.74 -3.53 21.67
N GLY A 87 4.54 -2.84 20.85
CA GLY A 87 6.00 -2.86 20.98
C GLY A 87 6.49 -2.23 22.29
N ALA A 88 5.80 -1.20 22.77
CA ALA A 88 6.02 -0.55 24.06
C ALA A 88 4.70 -0.41 24.82
N GLY A 89 4.75 -0.50 26.15
CA GLY A 89 3.60 -0.27 27.01
C GLY A 89 3.41 1.22 27.32
N LEU A 90 2.21 1.59 27.77
CA LEU A 90 1.87 2.97 28.13
C LEU A 90 2.45 3.42 29.48
N GLY A 91 3.01 2.48 30.26
CA GLY A 91 3.58 2.77 31.58
C GLY A 91 2.53 2.93 32.69
N SER A 92 1.27 2.59 32.40
CA SER A 92 0.18 2.54 33.38
C SER A 92 -0.40 1.13 33.43
N ASN A 93 -0.18 0.45 34.56
CA ASN A 93 -0.64 -0.92 34.76
C ASN A 93 -2.18 -0.99 34.87
N ASP A 94 -2.83 0.09 35.32
CA ASP A 94 -4.29 0.14 35.53
C ASP A 94 -5.09 -0.01 34.23
N LEU A 95 -4.50 0.36 33.09
CA LEU A 95 -5.13 0.23 31.77
C LEU A 95 -4.83 -1.11 31.09
N GLY A 96 -3.94 -1.94 31.65
CA GLY A 96 -3.54 -3.22 31.07
C GLY A 96 -2.87 -3.09 29.69
N LEU A 97 -2.19 -1.97 29.43
CA LEU A 97 -1.50 -1.68 28.17
C LEU A 97 -0.01 -1.95 28.31
N ASP A 98 0.29 -3.21 28.59
CA ASP A 98 1.63 -3.67 28.86
C ASP A 98 2.45 -3.87 27.59
N ARG A 99 3.77 -3.77 27.74
CA ARG A 99 4.73 -4.03 26.67
C ARG A 99 4.61 -5.49 26.22
N GLY A 100 4.54 -5.70 24.91
CA GLY A 100 4.44 -7.04 24.32
C GLY A 100 3.04 -7.64 24.40
N ALA A 101 2.04 -6.93 24.93
CA ALA A 101 0.67 -7.43 24.96
C ALA A 101 0.10 -7.54 23.54
N LEU A 102 -0.53 -8.68 23.26
CA LEU A 102 -1.22 -8.95 21.99
C LEU A 102 -2.64 -8.38 22.02
N ARG A 103 -3.06 -7.77 20.91
CA ARG A 103 -4.33 -7.06 20.73
C ARG A 103 -5.31 -7.77 19.80
N GLY A 104 -4.97 -8.98 19.38
CA GLY A 104 -5.79 -9.83 18.53
C GLY A 104 -4.96 -10.50 17.43
N SER A 105 -5.59 -11.46 16.76
CA SER A 105 -5.05 -12.15 15.61
C SER A 105 -6.10 -12.26 14.51
N ARG A 106 -5.61 -12.39 13.28
CA ARG A 106 -6.46 -12.59 12.10
C ARG A 106 -5.71 -13.42 11.07
N MET A 107 -6.45 -14.26 10.36
CA MET A 107 -5.90 -14.96 9.20
C MET A 107 -5.86 -13.98 8.03
N VAL A 108 -4.72 -13.89 7.37
CA VAL A 108 -4.50 -12.99 6.24
C VAL A 108 -3.77 -13.74 5.13
N LYS A 109 -3.86 -13.20 3.92
CA LYS A 109 -3.07 -13.63 2.77
C LYS A 109 -2.84 -12.47 1.83
N PHE A 110 -1.78 -12.54 1.04
CA PHE A 110 -1.49 -11.53 0.03
C PHE A 110 -2.06 -11.92 -1.34
N GLU A 111 -2.85 -11.03 -1.93
CA GLU A 111 -3.44 -11.21 -3.26
C GLU A 111 -2.95 -10.12 -4.21
N LYS A 112 -2.45 -10.51 -5.38
CA LYS A 112 -2.08 -9.54 -6.42
C LYS A 112 -3.30 -9.18 -7.26
N ILE A 113 -3.66 -7.90 -7.28
CA ILE A 113 -4.73 -7.34 -8.10
C ILE A 113 -4.12 -6.26 -9.00
N GLY A 114 -3.99 -6.56 -10.30
CA GLY A 114 -3.30 -5.67 -11.23
C GLY A 114 -1.83 -5.43 -10.83
N ARG A 115 -1.47 -4.15 -10.61
CA ARG A 115 -0.13 -3.72 -10.18
C ARG A 115 0.01 -3.60 -8.65
N LYS A 116 -1.00 -4.01 -7.88
CA LYS A 116 -1.02 -3.93 -6.41
C LYS A 116 -0.97 -5.31 -5.77
N VAL A 117 -0.39 -5.37 -4.58
CA VAL A 117 -0.51 -6.53 -3.68
C VAL A 117 -1.31 -6.08 -2.47
N LEU A 118 -2.43 -6.74 -2.24
CA LEU A 118 -3.35 -6.43 -1.16
C LEU A 118 -3.18 -7.45 -0.04
N MET A 119 -3.16 -6.97 1.20
CA MET A 119 -3.29 -7.82 2.38
C MET A 119 -4.77 -8.06 2.65
N VAL A 120 -5.25 -9.27 2.42
CA VAL A 120 -6.67 -9.61 2.50
C VAL A 120 -6.92 -10.54 3.69
N GLN A 121 -7.93 -10.24 4.48
CA GLN A 121 -8.48 -11.13 5.50
C GLN A 121 -9.70 -11.87 4.93
N PRO A 122 -9.62 -13.21 4.76
CA PRO A 122 -10.77 -14.03 4.41
C PRO A 122 -11.85 -14.00 5.50
N ASN A 123 -13.10 -14.21 5.10
CA ASN A 123 -14.22 -14.25 6.02
C ASN A 123 -14.62 -15.70 6.33
N TYR A 124 -14.01 -16.29 7.37
CA TYR A 124 -14.35 -17.66 7.78
C TYR A 124 -15.61 -17.77 8.63
N GLN A 125 -16.34 -16.69 8.89
CA GLN A 125 -17.68 -16.81 9.46
C GLN A 125 -18.65 -17.48 8.47
N PHE A 126 -18.34 -17.42 7.17
CA PHE A 126 -19.11 -18.07 6.12
C PHE A 126 -18.20 -18.93 5.25
N ARG A 127 -18.29 -20.25 5.42
CA ARG A 127 -17.48 -21.23 4.67
C ARG A 127 -18.36 -22.38 4.20
N ALA A 128 -18.20 -22.76 2.94
CA ALA A 128 -18.79 -24.00 2.42
C ALA A 128 -17.93 -25.21 2.84
N VAL A 129 -18.56 -26.24 3.38
CA VAL A 129 -17.92 -27.53 3.70
C VAL A 129 -18.47 -28.55 2.71
N THR A 130 -17.88 -28.58 1.53
CA THR A 130 -18.34 -29.31 0.35
C THR A 130 -17.15 -29.56 -0.56
N ASP A 131 -17.20 -30.61 -1.37
CA ASP A 131 -16.19 -30.87 -2.40
C ASP A 131 -16.52 -30.17 -3.72
N ASN A 132 -17.69 -29.50 -3.81
CA ASN A 132 -18.12 -28.79 -5.01
C ASN A 132 -17.41 -27.41 -5.13
N PRO A 133 -16.52 -27.20 -6.12
CA PRO A 133 -15.77 -25.95 -6.25
C PRO A 133 -16.65 -24.74 -6.56
N SER A 134 -17.78 -24.94 -7.25
CA SER A 134 -18.72 -23.86 -7.58
C SER A 134 -19.43 -23.34 -6.33
N GLU A 135 -19.78 -24.24 -5.41
CA GLU A 135 -20.42 -23.89 -4.14
C GLU A 135 -19.43 -23.16 -3.22
N ILE A 136 -18.19 -23.65 -3.12
CA ILE A 136 -17.11 -22.95 -2.38
C ILE A 136 -16.93 -21.53 -2.92
N LYS A 137 -16.88 -21.36 -4.24
CA LYS A 137 -16.75 -20.04 -4.87
C LYS A 137 -17.98 -19.17 -4.60
N ALA A 138 -19.19 -19.71 -4.74
CA ALA A 138 -20.43 -18.98 -4.51
C ALA A 138 -20.52 -18.44 -3.08
N VAL A 139 -20.22 -19.26 -2.06
CA VAL A 139 -20.21 -18.80 -0.67
C VAL A 139 -19.13 -17.74 -0.43
N ARG A 140 -17.93 -17.94 -0.99
CA ARG A 140 -16.84 -16.96 -0.87
C ARG A 140 -17.21 -15.60 -1.47
N ASP A 141 -17.90 -15.59 -2.60
CA ASP A 141 -18.28 -14.35 -3.31
C ASP A 141 -19.54 -13.70 -2.71
N ALA A 142 -20.39 -14.48 -2.04
CA ALA A 142 -21.62 -13.98 -1.39
C ALA A 142 -21.35 -13.16 -0.13
N PHE A 143 -20.22 -13.38 0.54
CA PHE A 143 -19.87 -12.70 1.79
C PHE A 143 -18.59 -11.89 1.65
N ALA A 144 -18.64 -10.62 2.08
CA ALA A 144 -17.53 -9.71 1.95
C ALA A 144 -16.30 -10.17 2.72
N ARG A 145 -15.13 -9.97 2.11
CA ARG A 145 -13.80 -10.10 2.70
C ARG A 145 -13.27 -8.71 3.04
N SER A 146 -12.27 -8.63 3.90
CA SER A 146 -11.67 -7.35 4.30
C SER A 146 -10.31 -7.16 3.63
N VAL A 147 -10.08 -5.99 3.03
CA VAL A 147 -8.74 -5.54 2.63
C VAL A 147 -8.16 -4.73 3.78
N LEU A 148 -7.05 -5.19 4.34
CA LEU A 148 -6.40 -4.58 5.48
C LEU A 148 -5.31 -3.58 5.07
N TRP A 149 -4.71 -3.75 3.89
CA TRP A 149 -3.65 -2.92 3.34
C TRP A 149 -3.53 -3.09 1.82
N GLY A 150 -3.04 -2.07 1.09
CA GLY A 150 -2.65 -2.13 -0.33
C GLY A 150 -3.23 -1.06 -1.28
#